data_AF-A0A2W4L0S3-F1
#
_entry.id   AF-A0A2W4L0S3-F1
#
_cell.length_a   1.000
_cell.length_b   1.000
_cell.length_c   1.000
_cell.angle_alpha   90.00
_cell.angle_beta   90.00
_cell.angle_gamma   90.00
#
_symmetry.space_group_name_H-M   'P 1'
#
loop_
_entity.id
_entity.type
_entity.pdbx_description
1 polymer ?
#
loop_
_entity_poly.entity_id
_entity_poly.type
_entity_poly.pdbx_seq_one_letter_code
_entity_poly.pdbx_strand_id
1 'polypeptide(L)'
;MGRLGWIVVALSSLVLACGASVRAEARASTELDDIEQAPPEESADDAETETETAVDSLPSGPVALLGARPDLTLAESAEATECRCVRVALGPAKGAAFQWKDGPPETHPETQLAIAFAPTPCDGEPEGSAGASYWGYRIVGGDVVVLLEPWREQPNGPPRVLGALIPKPPEGGQVYVAPAERGLPYGQSPKGDAERCSLGNPGPARTIPFTEHELGQQ
;
A
#
# COMPACT_ATOMS: atom_id res chain seq x y z
N MET A 1 15.01 -59.48 25.78
CA MET A 1 16.45 -59.36 25.47
C MET A 1 16.58 -58.86 24.04
N GLY A 2 16.96 -57.59 23.84
CA GLY A 2 17.16 -56.98 22.53
C GLY A 2 17.64 -55.54 22.76
N ARG A 3 18.89 -55.25 22.42
CA ARG A 3 19.65 -54.09 22.90
C ARG A 3 19.29 -52.80 22.17
N LEU A 4 19.14 -51.74 22.97
CA LEU A 4 19.23 -50.33 22.59
C LEU A 4 20.54 -50.03 21.86
N GLY A 5 20.47 -49.30 20.74
CA GLY A 5 21.61 -48.63 20.12
C GLY A 5 21.29 -47.14 19.95
N TRP A 6 21.81 -46.32 20.85
CA TRP A 6 21.72 -44.86 20.78
C TRP A 6 22.87 -44.34 19.92
N ILE A 7 22.56 -43.60 18.86
CA ILE A 7 23.54 -42.81 18.13
C ILE A 7 23.47 -41.38 18.67
N VAL A 8 24.51 -41.01 19.41
CA VAL A 8 24.82 -39.63 19.78
C VAL A 8 25.70 -39.06 18.66
N VAL A 9 25.18 -38.11 17.88
CA VAL A 9 26.01 -37.24 17.04
C VAL A 9 26.01 -35.86 17.67
N ALA A 10 27.13 -35.53 18.28
CA ALA A 10 27.50 -34.17 18.66
C ALA A 10 28.45 -33.65 17.57
N LEU A 11 28.16 -32.48 16.97
CA LEU A 11 29.13 -31.65 16.24
C LEU A 11 28.53 -30.22 16.18
N SER A 12 28.91 -29.34 17.12
CA SER A 12 29.98 -28.34 17.00
C SER A 12 29.67 -27.18 16.04
N SER A 13 29.09 -26.13 16.64
CA SER A 13 29.39 -24.69 16.55
C SER A 13 30.05 -24.10 15.29
N LEU A 14 29.37 -23.14 14.66
CA LEU A 14 30.01 -21.90 14.21
C LEU A 14 29.08 -20.70 14.45
N VAL A 15 29.59 -19.76 15.25
CA VAL A 15 28.99 -18.48 15.61
C VAL A 15 29.40 -17.47 14.52
N LEU A 16 28.45 -16.89 13.81
CA LEU A 16 28.65 -15.70 12.98
C LEU A 16 27.73 -14.61 13.52
N ALA A 17 28.20 -13.93 14.58
CA ALA A 17 27.60 -12.71 15.07
C ALA A 17 28.02 -11.55 14.16
N CYS A 18 27.18 -11.21 13.18
CA CYS A 18 27.30 -9.94 12.45
C CYS A 18 26.79 -8.81 13.36
N GLY A 19 27.71 -8.13 14.05
CA GLY A 19 27.44 -6.84 14.69
C GLY A 19 27.46 -5.72 13.66
N ALA A 20 26.29 -5.37 13.11
CA ALA A 20 26.13 -4.16 12.32
C ALA A 20 25.80 -2.99 13.25
N SER A 21 26.80 -2.18 13.57
CA SER A 21 26.62 -0.87 14.21
C SER A 21 26.42 0.16 13.10
N VAL A 22 25.20 0.63 12.92
CA VAL A 22 24.90 1.75 12.00
C VAL A 22 24.92 3.04 12.81
N ARG A 23 25.99 3.82 12.68
CA ARG A 23 26.03 5.23 13.08
C ARG A 23 25.53 6.05 11.89
N ALA A 24 24.25 6.41 11.89
CA ALA A 24 23.71 7.39 10.97
C ALA A 24 24.01 8.79 11.52
N GLU A 25 25.08 9.42 11.06
CA GLU A 25 25.27 10.87 11.22
C GLU A 25 24.55 11.56 10.05
N ALA A 26 23.35 12.07 10.31
CA ALA A 26 22.67 12.97 9.39
C ALA A 26 23.29 14.37 9.55
N ARG A 27 24.18 14.76 8.63
CA ARG A 27 24.58 16.16 8.45
C ARG A 27 23.61 16.80 7.46
N ALA A 28 22.62 17.51 7.98
CA ALA A 28 21.78 18.40 7.19
C ALA A 28 22.57 19.70 6.97
N SER A 29 23.18 19.84 5.80
CA SER A 29 23.72 21.11 5.32
C SER A 29 22.58 21.88 4.65
N THR A 30 21.96 22.82 5.35
CA THR A 30 21.11 23.82 4.72
C THR A 30 22.00 24.94 4.20
N GLU A 31 22.35 24.85 2.91
CA GLU A 31 22.89 25.98 2.16
C GLU A 31 21.70 26.87 1.78
N LEU A 32 21.49 27.91 2.58
CA LEU A 32 20.61 29.03 2.26
C LEU A 32 21.42 29.97 1.37
N ASP A 33 21.24 29.85 0.06
CA ASP A 33 21.63 30.91 -0.88
C ASP A 33 20.59 32.02 -0.79
N ASP A 34 21.03 33.11 -0.16
CA ASP A 34 20.47 34.46 -0.24
C ASP A 34 20.51 34.90 -1.70
N ILE A 35 19.35 34.95 -2.38
CA ILE A 35 19.22 35.66 -3.65
C ILE A 35 18.53 36.99 -3.40
N GLU A 36 19.39 37.99 -3.44
CA GLU A 36 19.19 39.43 -3.38
C GLU A 36 18.13 39.90 -4.39
N GLN A 37 17.23 40.76 -3.89
CA GLN A 37 16.23 41.50 -4.64
C GLN A 37 16.83 42.43 -5.70
N ALA A 38 16.24 42.45 -6.89
CA ALA A 38 16.27 43.60 -7.79
C ALA A 38 14.89 43.79 -8.47
N PRO A 39 14.22 44.96 -8.32
CA PRO A 39 13.22 45.46 -9.26
C PRO A 39 13.88 46.47 -10.24
N PRO A 40 13.19 47.04 -11.25
CA PRO A 40 11.90 46.76 -11.89
C PRO A 40 12.08 46.57 -13.42
N GLU A 41 11.01 46.50 -14.22
CA GLU A 41 10.73 47.46 -15.30
C GLU A 41 9.46 47.09 -16.10
N GLU A 42 8.66 48.12 -16.32
CA GLU A 42 7.39 48.18 -17.02
C GLU A 42 7.62 48.04 -18.53
N SER A 43 6.83 47.21 -19.22
CA SER A 43 6.71 47.25 -20.67
C SER A 43 5.30 46.83 -21.08
N ALA A 44 4.74 47.67 -21.96
CA ALA A 44 3.36 47.69 -22.41
C ALA A 44 3.06 46.68 -23.53
N ASP A 45 1.76 46.42 -23.67
CA ASP A 45 1.02 46.06 -24.89
C ASP A 45 1.65 45.03 -25.84
N ASP A 46 1.13 43.80 -25.79
CA ASP A 46 0.77 43.09 -27.01
C ASP A 46 -0.46 42.19 -26.74
N ALA A 47 -1.54 42.53 -27.42
CA ALA A 47 -2.78 41.75 -27.44
C ALA A 47 -2.60 40.56 -28.39
N GLU A 48 -2.12 39.44 -27.87
CA GLU A 48 -2.20 38.15 -28.55
C GLU A 48 -3.39 37.36 -27.99
N THR A 49 -4.32 37.03 -28.87
CA THR A 49 -5.45 36.14 -28.62
C THR A 49 -4.91 34.75 -28.30
N GLU A 50 -4.61 34.49 -27.03
CA GLU A 50 -4.30 33.16 -26.54
C GLU A 50 -5.56 32.31 -26.64
N THR A 51 -5.48 31.29 -27.48
CA THR A 51 -6.45 30.21 -27.50
C THR A 51 -6.26 29.47 -26.18
N GLU A 52 -7.17 29.71 -25.25
CA GLU A 52 -7.21 29.13 -23.90
C GLU A 52 -7.27 27.60 -24.02
N THR A 53 -6.08 27.02 -24.18
CA THR A 53 -5.86 25.59 -24.09
C THR A 53 -6.13 25.28 -22.64
N ALA A 54 -7.26 24.62 -22.37
CA ALA A 54 -7.68 24.23 -21.04
C ALA A 54 -6.48 23.59 -20.32
N VAL A 55 -5.82 24.38 -19.48
CA VAL A 55 -4.67 23.95 -18.71
C VAL A 55 -5.29 23.02 -17.67
N ASP A 56 -5.10 21.72 -17.90
CA ASP A 56 -5.51 20.66 -17.01
C ASP A 56 -5.02 21.04 -15.62
N SER A 57 -5.96 21.48 -14.78
CA SER A 57 -5.66 22.14 -13.52
C SER A 57 -5.16 21.06 -12.59
N LEU A 58 -3.84 20.88 -12.55
CA LEU A 58 -3.18 19.99 -11.60
C LEU A 58 -3.72 20.31 -10.19
N PRO A 59 -4.12 19.29 -9.41
CA PRO A 59 -4.68 19.50 -8.09
C PRO A 59 -3.71 20.35 -7.26
N SER A 60 -4.13 21.56 -6.91
CA SER A 60 -3.29 22.59 -6.28
C SER A 60 -3.07 22.36 -4.78
N GLY A 61 -3.20 21.10 -4.33
CA GLY A 61 -3.10 20.70 -2.92
C GLY A 61 -2.13 19.54 -2.73
N PRO A 62 -1.64 19.32 -1.50
CA PRO A 62 -0.77 18.18 -1.21
C PRO A 62 -1.53 16.88 -1.46
N VAL A 63 -1.07 16.12 -2.45
CA VAL A 63 -1.60 14.79 -2.78
C VAL A 63 -1.25 13.83 -1.65
N ALA A 64 -2.22 13.02 -1.22
CA ALA A 64 -1.97 12.07 -0.14
C ALA A 64 -0.89 11.05 -0.49
N LEU A 65 -0.09 10.71 0.52
CA LEU A 65 0.94 9.69 0.43
C LEU A 65 0.32 8.29 0.31
N LEU A 66 1.01 7.43 -0.43
CA LEU A 66 0.68 6.02 -0.53
C LEU A 66 0.94 5.29 0.81
N GLY A 67 0.19 4.22 1.06
CA GLY A 67 0.38 3.34 2.21
C GLY A 67 -0.85 3.24 3.12
N ALA A 68 -0.59 2.78 4.35
CA ALA A 68 -1.59 2.50 5.38
C ALA A 68 -2.46 3.72 5.71
N ARG A 69 -3.78 3.50 5.80
CA ARG A 69 -4.78 4.50 6.18
C ARG A 69 -5.64 3.99 7.33
N PRO A 70 -5.27 4.28 8.59
CA PRO A 70 -6.04 3.87 9.77
C PRO A 70 -7.43 4.52 9.86
N ASP A 71 -7.63 5.61 9.12
CA ASP A 71 -8.87 6.38 9.02
C ASP A 71 -9.80 5.88 7.90
N LEU A 72 -9.36 4.91 7.08
CA LEU A 72 -10.11 4.32 5.98
C LEU A 72 -10.68 2.96 6.37
N THR A 73 -11.99 2.80 6.21
CA THR A 73 -12.70 1.54 6.36
C THR A 73 -13.62 1.26 5.17
N LEU A 74 -14.03 0.00 5.03
CA LEU A 74 -15.02 -0.41 4.05
C LEU A 74 -16.42 0.00 4.55
N ALA A 75 -17.21 0.67 3.71
CA ALA A 75 -18.59 0.99 4.04
C ALA A 75 -19.45 -0.28 4.12
N GLU A 76 -20.40 -0.36 5.05
CA GLU A 76 -21.25 -1.55 5.25
C GLU A 76 -22.06 -1.94 3.99
N SER A 77 -22.52 -0.94 3.25
CA SER A 77 -23.30 -1.10 2.00
C SER A 77 -22.42 -1.25 0.76
N ALA A 78 -21.09 -1.31 0.89
CA ALA A 78 -20.19 -1.38 -0.24
C ALA A 78 -20.38 -2.68 -1.04
N GLU A 79 -20.47 -2.54 -2.36
CA GLU A 79 -20.21 -3.64 -3.29
C GLU A 79 -18.74 -4.02 -3.16
N ALA A 80 -18.48 -5.22 -2.64
CA ALA A 80 -17.14 -5.69 -2.34
C ALA A 80 -16.89 -7.04 -3.01
N THR A 81 -15.65 -7.25 -3.47
CA THR A 81 -15.17 -8.55 -3.90
C THR A 81 -14.95 -9.43 -2.69
N GLU A 82 -15.61 -10.59 -2.68
CA GLU A 82 -15.35 -11.63 -1.69
C GLU A 82 -14.00 -12.26 -1.99
N CYS A 83 -13.12 -12.28 -0.99
CA CYS A 83 -11.89 -13.05 -0.98
C CYS A 83 -11.92 -13.95 0.25
N ARG A 84 -11.01 -14.93 0.33
CA ARG A 84 -10.98 -15.78 1.51
C ARG A 84 -10.71 -14.92 2.76
N CYS A 85 -11.66 -14.98 3.69
CA CYS A 85 -11.62 -14.34 5.00
C CYS A 85 -11.63 -12.81 5.02
N VAL A 86 -11.88 -12.16 3.87
CA VAL A 86 -12.01 -10.71 3.77
C VAL A 86 -12.94 -10.32 2.62
N ARG A 87 -13.72 -9.26 2.82
CA ARG A 87 -14.41 -8.52 1.76
C ARG A 87 -13.58 -7.30 1.39
N VAL A 88 -13.38 -7.04 0.11
CA VAL A 88 -12.48 -5.97 -0.35
C VAL A 88 -13.15 -5.09 -1.38
N ALA A 89 -13.02 -3.77 -1.25
CA ALA A 89 -13.36 -2.82 -2.30
C ALA A 89 -12.12 -2.06 -2.77
N LEU A 90 -12.12 -1.72 -4.06
CA LEU A 90 -11.06 -1.03 -4.75
C LEU A 90 -11.66 0.05 -5.65
N GLY A 91 -11.10 1.26 -5.62
CA GLY A 91 -11.64 2.36 -6.42
C GLY A 91 -11.02 3.73 -6.10
N PRO A 92 -11.62 4.83 -6.56
CA PRO A 92 -11.17 6.17 -6.22
C PRO A 92 -11.43 6.48 -4.74
N ALA A 93 -10.58 7.29 -4.10
CA ALA A 93 -10.68 7.58 -2.66
C ALA A 93 -12.03 8.17 -2.23
N LYS A 94 -12.67 8.97 -3.11
CA LYS A 94 -13.99 9.57 -2.88
C LYS A 94 -15.17 8.65 -3.25
N GLY A 95 -14.90 7.37 -3.54
CA GLY A 95 -15.92 6.38 -3.92
C GLY A 95 -16.82 5.98 -2.75
N ALA A 96 -18.08 5.65 -3.06
CA ALA A 96 -19.10 5.31 -2.05
C ALA A 96 -18.82 4.02 -1.25
N ALA A 97 -17.90 3.17 -1.73
CA ALA A 97 -17.46 1.98 -1.01
C ALA A 97 -16.59 2.30 0.23
N PHE A 98 -16.11 3.53 0.36
CA PHE A 98 -15.14 3.93 1.37
C PHE A 98 -15.74 4.84 2.41
N GLN A 99 -15.43 4.56 3.68
CA GLN A 99 -15.75 5.43 4.80
C GLN A 99 -14.44 5.97 5.38
N TRP A 100 -14.36 7.30 5.47
CA TRP A 100 -13.21 8.01 6.01
C TRP A 100 -13.59 8.70 7.31
N LYS A 101 -12.80 8.50 8.37
CA LYS A 101 -13.05 9.14 9.67
C LYS A 101 -13.00 10.67 9.57
N ASP A 102 -12.00 11.20 8.87
CA ASP A 102 -11.72 12.63 8.75
C ASP A 102 -12.03 13.17 7.34
N GLY A 103 -12.76 12.40 6.54
CA GLY A 103 -13.05 12.69 5.13
C GLY A 103 -11.99 12.15 4.16
N PRO A 104 -12.37 11.90 2.89
CA PRO A 104 -11.43 11.39 1.90
C PRO A 104 -10.35 12.43 1.61
N PRO A 105 -9.07 12.01 1.54
CA PRO A 105 -8.00 12.90 1.12
C PRO A 105 -8.10 13.25 -0.38
N GLU A 106 -7.40 14.28 -0.80
CA GLU A 106 -7.11 14.48 -2.23
C GLU A 106 -6.09 13.44 -2.71
N THR A 107 -6.37 12.86 -3.88
CA THR A 107 -5.56 11.80 -4.50
C THR A 107 -5.40 12.07 -5.99
N HIS A 108 -4.35 11.54 -6.60
CA HIS A 108 -4.23 11.56 -8.06
C HIS A 108 -5.03 10.41 -8.69
N PRO A 109 -6.12 10.67 -9.42
CA PRO A 109 -6.99 9.61 -9.96
C PRO A 109 -6.31 8.73 -11.02
N GLU A 110 -5.22 9.21 -11.63
CA GLU A 110 -4.45 8.48 -12.64
C GLU A 110 -3.40 7.54 -12.05
N THR A 111 -2.89 7.84 -10.85
CA THR A 111 -1.76 7.12 -10.26
C THR A 111 -2.06 6.47 -8.92
N GLN A 112 -3.22 6.77 -8.31
CA GLN A 112 -3.58 6.28 -6.98
C GLN A 112 -4.97 5.64 -6.97
N LEU A 113 -5.10 4.58 -6.18
CA LEU A 113 -6.36 3.94 -5.83
C LEU A 113 -6.49 3.84 -4.31
N ALA A 114 -7.71 3.87 -3.80
CA ALA A 114 -8.02 3.46 -2.45
C ALA A 114 -8.45 1.99 -2.43
N ILE A 115 -8.00 1.27 -1.41
CA ILE A 115 -8.43 -0.09 -1.09
C ILE A 115 -8.86 -0.13 0.37
N ALA A 116 -9.98 -0.78 0.65
CA ALA A 116 -10.46 -1.03 2.00
C ALA A 116 -11.01 -2.44 2.09
N PHE A 117 -10.90 -3.05 3.26
CA PHE A 117 -11.40 -4.40 3.48
C PHE A 117 -12.05 -4.57 4.85
N ALA A 118 -13.00 -5.51 4.90
CA ALA A 118 -13.67 -5.95 6.11
C ALA A 118 -13.36 -7.44 6.32
N PRO A 119 -12.68 -7.80 7.43
CA PRO A 119 -12.42 -9.19 7.78
C PRO A 119 -13.70 -9.95 8.05
N THR A 120 -13.77 -11.19 7.57
CA THR A 120 -14.91 -12.09 7.77
C THR A 120 -14.48 -13.30 8.60
N PRO A 121 -15.41 -13.99 9.30
CA PRO A 121 -15.09 -15.22 10.01
C PRO A 121 -14.38 -16.23 9.09
N CYS A 122 -13.33 -16.85 9.60
CA CYS A 122 -12.32 -17.48 8.77
C CYS A 122 -11.83 -18.83 9.28
N ASP A 123 -11.96 -19.87 8.45
CA ASP A 123 -11.29 -21.15 8.70
C ASP A 123 -9.79 -21.05 8.38
N GLY A 124 -8.97 -21.43 9.36
CA GLY A 124 -7.50 -21.38 9.26
C GLY A 124 -6.88 -20.07 9.73
N GLU A 125 -7.67 -19.19 10.35
CA GLU A 125 -7.15 -18.03 11.06
C GLU A 125 -6.21 -18.46 12.21
N PRO A 126 -5.02 -17.81 12.37
CA PRO A 126 -4.13 -18.11 13.48
C PRO A 126 -4.81 -17.91 14.84
N GLU A 127 -4.48 -18.78 15.80
CA GLU A 127 -4.99 -18.64 17.17
C GLU A 127 -4.66 -17.25 17.75
N GLY A 128 -5.66 -16.64 18.41
CA GLY A 128 -5.59 -15.30 19.00
C GLY A 128 -5.62 -14.15 18.00
N SER A 129 -5.78 -14.41 16.71
CA SER A 129 -6.01 -13.37 15.70
C SER A 129 -7.46 -12.88 15.75
N ALA A 130 -7.66 -11.61 15.42
CA ALA A 130 -8.95 -10.92 15.35
C ALA A 130 -9.26 -10.46 13.91
N GLY A 131 -8.75 -11.19 12.93
CA GLY A 131 -8.87 -11.01 11.48
C GLY A 131 -7.61 -10.43 10.84
N ALA A 132 -7.74 -9.91 9.61
CA ALA A 132 -6.62 -9.32 8.89
C ALA A 132 -6.33 -7.84 9.26
N SER A 133 -5.09 -7.41 9.02
CA SER A 133 -4.66 -6.01 8.92
C SER A 133 -3.81 -5.82 7.66
N TYR A 134 -3.76 -4.58 7.16
CA TYR A 134 -2.92 -4.20 6.05
C TYR A 134 -1.46 -4.23 6.49
N TRP A 135 -0.62 -4.98 5.77
CA TRP A 135 0.82 -5.03 5.99
C TRP A 135 1.57 -4.08 5.04
N GLY A 136 1.15 -4.02 3.78
CA GLY A 136 1.83 -3.26 2.73
C GLY A 136 1.31 -3.61 1.34
N TYR A 137 1.97 -3.09 0.32
CA TYR A 137 1.81 -3.55 -1.06
C TYR A 137 3.18 -3.87 -1.67
N ARG A 138 3.18 -4.63 -2.77
CA ARG A 138 4.36 -4.84 -3.61
C ARG A 138 3.96 -4.75 -5.07
N ILE A 139 4.88 -4.33 -5.92
CA ILE A 139 4.69 -4.33 -7.37
C ILE A 139 5.37 -5.56 -7.95
N VAL A 140 4.64 -6.34 -8.76
CA VAL A 140 5.16 -7.54 -9.43
C VAL A 140 4.87 -7.41 -10.91
N GLY A 141 5.89 -7.05 -11.69
CA GLY A 141 5.69 -6.71 -13.10
C GLY A 141 4.79 -5.47 -13.22
N GLY A 142 3.63 -5.62 -13.86
CA GLY A 142 2.61 -4.57 -13.97
C GLY A 142 1.56 -4.58 -12.85
N ASP A 143 1.60 -5.55 -11.94
CA ASP A 143 0.54 -5.75 -10.95
C ASP A 143 0.87 -5.14 -9.59
N VAL A 144 -0.17 -4.76 -8.85
CA VAL A 144 -0.07 -4.34 -7.46
C VAL A 144 -0.66 -5.42 -6.56
N VAL A 145 0.15 -5.96 -5.66
CA VAL A 145 -0.25 -7.01 -4.72
C VAL A 145 -0.31 -6.42 -3.32
N VAL A 146 -1.52 -6.30 -2.79
CA VAL A 146 -1.79 -5.83 -1.43
C VAL A 146 -1.69 -7.00 -0.46
N LEU A 147 -0.90 -6.83 0.59
CA LEU A 147 -0.55 -7.89 1.53
C LEU A 147 -1.28 -7.71 2.85
N LEU A 148 -1.90 -8.80 3.30
CA LEU A 148 -2.66 -8.85 4.53
C LEU A 148 -1.99 -9.75 5.56
N GLU A 149 -1.81 -9.26 6.78
CA GLU A 149 -1.26 -10.01 7.91
C GLU A 149 -2.34 -10.31 8.96
N PRO A 150 -2.13 -11.29 9.85
CA PRO A 150 -3.01 -11.53 10.99
C PRO A 150 -2.88 -10.38 11.98
N TRP A 151 -3.99 -9.82 12.42
CA TRP A 151 -4.00 -8.79 13.44
C TRP A 151 -4.34 -9.39 14.80
N ARG A 152 -3.50 -9.11 15.78
CA ARG A 152 -3.74 -9.52 17.17
C ARG A 152 -3.94 -8.28 18.02
N GLU A 153 -4.99 -8.29 18.82
CA GLU A 153 -5.17 -7.26 19.82
C GLU A 153 -4.09 -7.42 20.89
N GLN A 154 -3.28 -6.37 21.05
CA GLN A 154 -2.19 -6.34 22.02
C GLN A 154 -2.24 -5.02 22.80
N PRO A 155 -2.05 -5.05 24.12
CA PRO A 155 -1.87 -3.82 24.88
C PRO A 155 -0.69 -3.02 24.33
N ASN A 156 -0.95 -1.80 23.85
CA ASN A 156 0.02 -0.91 23.19
C ASN A 156 0.59 -1.45 21.86
N GLY A 157 -0.11 -2.38 21.20
CA GLY A 157 0.21 -2.80 19.84
C GLY A 157 -0.10 -1.73 18.80
N PRO A 158 0.38 -1.91 17.55
CA PRO A 158 0.00 -1.03 16.46
C PRO A 158 -1.52 -1.09 16.22
N PRO A 159 -2.13 0.03 15.78
CA PRO A 159 -3.54 0.03 15.43
C PRO A 159 -3.76 -0.92 14.25
N ARG A 160 -4.93 -1.56 14.24
CA ARG A 160 -5.39 -2.30 13.06
C ARG A 160 -5.58 -1.34 11.89
N VAL A 161 -5.09 -1.71 10.72
CA VAL A 161 -5.27 -0.92 9.49
C VAL A 161 -6.13 -1.72 8.52
N LEU A 162 -7.27 -1.14 8.12
CA LEU A 162 -8.27 -1.79 7.25
C LEU A 162 -8.35 -1.16 5.86
N GLY A 163 -7.52 -0.17 5.58
CA GLY A 163 -7.47 0.47 4.28
C GLY A 163 -6.10 1.07 3.98
N ALA A 164 -5.89 1.37 2.70
CA ALA A 164 -4.67 1.97 2.20
C ALA A 164 -4.93 2.79 0.92
N LEU A 165 -4.01 3.69 0.63
CA LEU A 165 -3.81 4.22 -0.72
C LEU A 165 -2.69 3.43 -1.39
N ILE A 166 -2.92 2.97 -2.62
CA ILE A 166 -1.98 2.16 -3.38
C ILE A 166 -1.73 2.76 -4.76
N PRO A 167 -0.59 2.44 -5.41
CA PRO A 167 -0.39 2.77 -6.81
C PRO A 167 -1.52 2.19 -7.67
N LYS A 168 -1.96 2.95 -8.66
CA LYS A 168 -2.79 2.43 -9.74
C LYS A 168 -1.90 1.62 -10.70
N PRO A 169 -2.26 0.38 -11.05
CA PRO A 169 -1.51 -0.39 -12.04
C PRO A 169 -1.55 0.25 -13.43
N PRO A 170 -0.46 0.19 -14.23
CA PRO A 170 -0.47 0.58 -15.63
C PRO A 170 -1.45 -0.28 -16.45
N GLU A 171 -1.64 0.08 -17.72
CA GLU A 171 -2.42 -0.72 -18.67
C GLU A 171 -1.97 -2.19 -18.69
N GLY A 172 -2.96 -3.11 -18.63
CA GLY A 172 -2.74 -4.55 -18.55
C GLY A 172 -2.43 -5.08 -17.14
N GLY A 173 -2.03 -4.22 -16.20
CA GLY A 173 -1.82 -4.57 -14.80
C GLY A 173 -3.12 -4.74 -14.01
N GLN A 174 -3.05 -5.50 -12.93
CA GLN A 174 -4.17 -5.83 -12.04
C GLN A 174 -3.82 -5.54 -10.58
N VAL A 175 -4.85 -5.35 -9.76
CA VAL A 175 -4.72 -5.34 -8.31
C VAL A 175 -5.14 -6.70 -7.76
N TYR A 176 -4.32 -7.22 -6.85
CA TYR A 176 -4.60 -8.42 -6.08
C TYR A 176 -4.54 -8.12 -4.58
N VAL A 177 -5.27 -8.89 -3.80
CA VAL A 177 -4.92 -9.11 -2.38
C VAL A 177 -4.30 -10.49 -2.22
N ALA A 178 -3.43 -10.63 -1.22
CA ALA A 178 -2.73 -11.87 -0.91
C ALA A 178 -2.31 -11.87 0.57
N PRO A 179 -2.01 -13.04 1.15
CA PRO A 179 -1.44 -13.09 2.48
C PRO A 179 0.00 -12.56 2.47
N ALA A 180 0.37 -11.82 3.52
CA ALA A 180 1.73 -11.32 3.73
C ALA A 180 2.73 -12.47 3.94
N GLU A 181 2.28 -13.57 4.55
CA GLU A 181 3.05 -14.78 4.79
C GLU A 181 2.34 -16.01 4.22
N ARG A 182 3.12 -16.95 3.67
CA ARG A 182 2.56 -18.20 3.13
C ARG A 182 1.84 -19.00 4.22
N GLY A 183 0.72 -19.61 3.84
CA GLY A 183 -0.09 -20.44 4.73
C GLY A 183 -1.19 -19.68 5.48
N LEU A 184 -1.18 -18.34 5.45
CA LEU A 184 -2.28 -17.55 5.99
C LEU A 184 -3.47 -17.50 5.01
N PRO A 185 -4.72 -17.47 5.51
CA PRO A 185 -5.90 -17.57 4.66
C PRO A 185 -6.30 -16.24 4.01
N TYR A 186 -5.85 -15.10 4.56
CA TYR A 186 -6.36 -13.79 4.19
C TYR A 186 -5.99 -13.39 2.76
N GLY A 187 -6.99 -12.96 2.00
CA GLY A 187 -6.79 -12.43 0.65
C GLY A 187 -6.47 -13.49 -0.40
N GLN A 188 -6.55 -14.78 -0.08
CA GLN A 188 -6.57 -15.83 -1.09
C GLN A 188 -7.86 -15.75 -1.92
N SER A 189 -7.91 -16.47 -3.05
CA SER A 189 -9.16 -16.62 -3.81
C SER A 189 -10.29 -17.13 -2.90
N PRO A 190 -11.58 -16.87 -3.22
CA PRO A 190 -12.71 -17.27 -2.37
C PRO A 190 -12.69 -18.74 -1.92
N LYS A 191 -12.18 -19.63 -2.78
CA LYS A 191 -12.10 -21.08 -2.53
C LYS A 191 -10.75 -21.53 -1.93
N GLY A 192 -9.78 -20.62 -1.79
CA GLY A 192 -8.42 -20.92 -1.34
C GLY A 192 -7.60 -21.75 -2.33
N ASP A 193 -8.03 -21.81 -3.60
CA ASP A 193 -7.35 -22.55 -4.68
C ASP A 193 -6.25 -21.74 -5.38
N ALA A 194 -6.19 -20.42 -5.14
CA ALA A 194 -5.12 -19.55 -5.58
C ALA A 194 -4.59 -18.70 -4.43
N GLU A 195 -3.28 -18.46 -4.43
CA GLU A 195 -2.59 -17.67 -3.38
C GLU A 195 -3.03 -16.21 -3.34
N ARG A 196 -3.70 -15.72 -4.39
CA ARG A 196 -4.12 -14.32 -4.52
C ARG A 196 -5.57 -14.22 -4.99
N CYS A 197 -6.29 -13.24 -4.48
CA CYS A 197 -7.62 -12.86 -4.95
C CYS A 197 -7.51 -11.68 -5.91
N SER A 198 -8.10 -11.79 -7.10
CA SER A 198 -8.08 -10.71 -8.11
C SER A 198 -9.19 -9.70 -7.83
N LEU A 199 -8.85 -8.42 -7.87
CA LEU A 199 -9.78 -7.30 -7.68
C LEU A 199 -10.06 -6.51 -8.97
N GLY A 200 -9.25 -6.68 -10.01
CA GLY A 200 -9.34 -5.88 -11.23
C GLY A 200 -8.44 -4.65 -11.23
N ASN A 201 -8.68 -3.75 -12.19
CA ASN A 201 -8.05 -2.43 -12.28
C ASN A 201 -9.14 -1.39 -12.64
N PRO A 202 -9.76 -0.73 -11.65
CA PRO A 202 -10.91 0.13 -11.88
C PRO A 202 -10.56 1.49 -12.50
N GLY A 203 -11.49 2.00 -13.30
CA GLY A 203 -11.37 3.30 -13.99
C GLY A 203 -10.50 3.23 -15.24
N PRO A 204 -10.13 4.41 -15.81
CA PRO A 204 -9.28 4.47 -16.99
C PRO A 204 -7.91 3.86 -16.74
N ALA A 205 -7.35 3.15 -17.72
CA ALA A 205 -6.01 2.59 -17.60
C ALA A 205 -4.97 3.71 -17.38
N ARG A 206 -4.04 3.48 -16.46
CA ARG A 206 -2.87 4.36 -16.28
C ARG A 206 -1.93 4.13 -17.46
N THR A 207 -1.61 5.20 -18.19
CA THR A 207 -0.72 5.18 -19.36
C THR A 207 0.75 5.39 -18.98
N ILE A 208 1.00 5.91 -17.77
CA ILE A 208 2.33 6.21 -17.25
C ILE A 208 2.86 4.99 -16.47
N PRO A 209 4.11 4.56 -16.64
CA PRO A 209 4.67 3.46 -15.84
C PRO A 209 4.78 3.83 -14.36
N PHE A 210 5.07 2.83 -13.52
CA PHE A 210 5.43 3.08 -12.12
C PHE A 210 6.69 3.93 -12.01
N THR A 211 6.72 4.83 -11.03
CA THR A 211 7.87 5.62 -10.66
C THR A 211 8.83 4.81 -9.79
N GLU A 212 10.10 5.21 -9.73
CA GLU A 212 11.10 4.57 -8.85
C GLU A 212 10.68 4.62 -7.37
N HIS A 213 9.99 5.69 -6.95
CA HIS A 213 9.47 5.82 -5.59
C HIS A 213 8.40 4.77 -5.27
N GLU A 214 7.51 4.48 -6.22
CA GLU A 214 6.45 3.47 -6.06
C GLU A 214 7.00 2.04 -6.04
N LEU A 215 8.06 1.77 -6.79
CA LEU A 215 8.71 0.45 -6.83
C LEU A 215 9.42 0.11 -5.52
N GLY A 216 9.70 1.11 -4.69
CA GLY A 216 10.56 1.00 -3.52
C GLY A 216 12.02 0.74 -3.90
N GLN A 217 12.94 0.97 -2.96
CA GLN A 217 14.30 0.44 -3.10
C GLN A 217 14.20 -1.08 -2.90
N GLN A 218 14.20 -1.84 -3.99
CA GLN A 218 14.19 -3.30 -3.96
C GLN A 218 15.51 -3.88 -3.44
#